data_AF-T1I8S7-F1
#
_entry.id   AF-T1I8S7-F1
#
_cell.length_a   1.000
_cell.length_b   1.000
_cell.length_c   1.000
_cell.angle_alpha   90.00
_cell.angle_beta   90.00
_cell.angle_gamma   90.00
#
_symmetry.space_group_name_H-M   'P 1'
#
loop_
_entity.id
_entity.type
_entity.pdbx_description
1 polymer ?
#
loop_
_entity_poly.entity_id
_entity_poly.type
_entity_poly.pdbx_seq_one_letter_code
_entity_poly.pdbx_strand_id
1 'polypeptide(L)'
;MSFVPDETYGHDFNLIEAIRRTINAADEGGLVIGRWDGDYRDGTSPHAWTGSAQIMEQYLRSGATPVPYGQCWVFSALVVTACRAIGMPCRSVTNYVSAHDTNSSLTVDKYFDANGEEIIGGPDGECHDSCWNFHVWNDVWMSRPDLPQGYGGWQIIDATPQEMSGMLHEKRDET
;
A
#
# COMPACT_ATOMS: atom_id res chain seq x y z
N MET A 1 0.77 -13.28 -12.67
CA MET A 1 0.94 -14.15 -11.49
C MET A 1 2.41 -14.14 -11.15
N SER A 2 2.82 -13.26 -10.23
CA SER A 2 4.22 -13.22 -9.79
C SER A 2 4.51 -14.50 -9.01
N PHE A 3 5.54 -15.21 -9.45
CA PHE A 3 6.00 -16.44 -8.83
C PHE A 3 6.99 -16.04 -7.73
N VAL A 4 6.61 -16.21 -6.47
CA VAL A 4 7.57 -16.18 -5.36
C VAL A 4 8.24 -17.57 -5.35
N PRO A 5 9.56 -17.69 -5.57
CA PRO A 5 10.24 -18.98 -5.60
C PRO A 5 10.10 -19.70 -4.26
N ASP A 6 9.87 -21.02 -4.30
CA ASP A 6 9.59 -21.86 -3.12
C ASP A 6 10.67 -21.76 -2.03
N GLU A 7 11.91 -21.48 -2.43
CA GLU A 7 13.08 -21.34 -1.55
C GLU A 7 13.05 -20.06 -0.69
N THR A 8 12.16 -19.11 -1.00
CA THR A 8 12.10 -17.80 -0.32
C THR A 8 11.04 -17.71 0.79
N TYR A 9 10.14 -18.70 0.90
CA TYR A 9 9.11 -18.76 1.96
C TYR A 9 9.68 -18.90 3.38
N GLY A 10 10.96 -19.26 3.52
CA GLY A 10 11.65 -19.32 4.82
C GLY A 10 12.04 -17.95 5.39
N HIS A 11 11.95 -16.87 4.60
CA HIS A 11 12.25 -15.52 5.04
C HIS A 11 10.96 -14.68 5.11
N ASP A 12 10.49 -14.45 6.33
CA ASP A 12 9.29 -13.65 6.62
C ASP A 12 9.25 -12.31 5.85
N PHE A 13 10.42 -11.68 5.64
CA PHE A 13 10.58 -10.44 4.88
C PHE A 13 10.15 -10.56 3.41
N ASN A 14 10.50 -11.64 2.72
CA ASN A 14 10.12 -11.84 1.31
C ASN A 14 8.62 -12.08 1.18
N LEU A 15 8.04 -12.75 2.18
CA LEU A 15 6.61 -13.06 2.22
C LEU A 15 5.76 -11.80 2.41
N ILE A 16 6.17 -10.86 3.28
CA ILE A 16 5.45 -9.60 3.45
C ILE A 16 5.51 -8.72 2.19
N GLU A 17 6.65 -8.69 1.50
CA GLU A 17 6.79 -7.93 0.26
C GLU A 17 5.92 -8.52 -0.85
N ALA A 18 5.84 -9.86 -0.94
CA ALA A 18 4.92 -10.52 -1.86
C ALA A 18 3.45 -10.21 -1.55
N ILE A 19 3.06 -10.17 -0.26
CA ILE A 19 1.70 -9.79 0.16
C ILE A 19 1.39 -8.35 -0.25
N ARG A 20 2.31 -7.41 0.01
CA ARG A 20 2.17 -6.01 -0.37
C ARG A 20 1.85 -5.87 -1.85
N ARG A 21 2.65 -6.51 -2.71
CA ARG A 21 2.52 -6.46 -4.17
C ARG A 21 1.26 -7.15 -4.67
N THR A 22 0.91 -8.29 -4.08
CA THR A 22 -0.28 -9.06 -4.50
C THR A 22 -1.57 -8.31 -4.22
N ILE A 23 -1.62 -7.50 -3.17
CA ILE A 23 -2.83 -6.78 -2.79
C ILE A 23 -3.05 -5.54 -3.66
N ASN A 24 -1.98 -4.82 -4.01
CA ASN A 24 -2.06 -3.61 -4.80
C ASN A 24 -2.03 -3.90 -6.31
N ALA A 25 -3.03 -3.41 -7.05
CA ALA A 25 -3.10 -3.61 -8.49
C ALA A 25 -2.20 -2.71 -9.35
N ALA A 26 -1.53 -1.71 -8.78
CA ALA A 26 -0.82 -0.68 -9.52
C ALA A 26 0.30 -1.21 -10.45
N ASP A 27 1.04 -2.25 -10.03
CA ASP A 27 2.25 -2.67 -10.75
C ASP A 27 2.10 -4.00 -11.51
N GLU A 28 1.32 -4.96 -11.02
CA GLU A 28 1.30 -6.34 -11.56
C GLU A 28 -0.10 -7.02 -11.62
N GLY A 29 -1.19 -6.25 -11.54
CA GLY A 29 -2.55 -6.82 -11.56
C GLY A 29 -2.93 -7.53 -10.26
N GLY A 30 -2.60 -6.92 -9.13
CA GLY A 30 -3.01 -7.31 -7.78
C GLY A 30 -4.52 -7.23 -7.49
N LEU A 31 -4.87 -7.44 -6.22
CA LEU A 31 -6.22 -7.78 -5.80
C LEU A 31 -7.23 -6.64 -5.96
N VAL A 32 -6.85 -5.40 -5.63
CA VAL A 32 -7.77 -4.24 -5.58
C VAL A 32 -7.21 -3.04 -6.32
N ILE A 33 -8.11 -2.34 -7.01
CA ILE A 33 -7.85 -1.05 -7.65
C ILE A 33 -8.10 0.08 -6.65
N GLY A 34 -7.10 0.91 -6.38
CA GLY A 34 -7.26 2.09 -5.53
C GLY A 34 -7.96 3.25 -6.26
N ARG A 35 -8.86 3.98 -5.58
CA ARG A 35 -9.48 5.19 -6.15
C ARG A 35 -9.91 6.19 -5.06
N TRP A 36 -9.60 7.47 -5.27
CA TRP A 36 -9.82 8.57 -4.32
C TRP A 36 -10.52 9.80 -4.90
N ASP A 37 -10.95 9.77 -6.15
CA ASP A 37 -11.61 10.88 -6.84
C ASP A 37 -13.09 11.09 -6.44
N GLY A 38 -13.69 10.12 -5.74
CA GLY A 38 -15.09 10.15 -5.33
C GLY A 38 -16.08 9.58 -6.35
N ASP A 39 -15.64 9.15 -7.54
CA ASP A 39 -16.49 8.54 -8.56
C ASP A 39 -16.29 7.02 -8.63
N TYR A 40 -17.31 6.28 -8.19
CA TYR A 40 -17.27 4.81 -8.10
C TYR A 40 -18.37 4.13 -8.91
N ARG A 41 -18.96 4.80 -9.90
CA ARG A 41 -20.14 4.29 -10.64
C ARG A 41 -19.90 2.99 -11.40
N ASP A 42 -18.66 2.74 -11.76
CA ASP A 42 -18.17 1.55 -12.47
C ASP A 42 -17.64 0.44 -11.53
N GLY A 43 -17.79 0.60 -10.21
CA GLY A 43 -17.34 -0.39 -9.23
C GLY A 43 -18.07 -0.29 -7.89
N THR A 44 -17.42 -0.78 -6.83
CA THR A 44 -17.94 -0.67 -5.47
C THR A 44 -17.27 0.50 -4.76
N SER A 45 -18.07 1.38 -4.16
CA SER A 45 -17.55 2.45 -3.29
C SER A 45 -16.71 1.85 -2.16
N PRO A 46 -15.49 2.36 -1.89
CA PRO A 46 -14.63 1.86 -0.82
C PRO A 46 -15.29 1.81 0.57
N HIS A 47 -16.29 2.68 0.81
CA HIS A 47 -17.05 2.73 2.07
C HIS A 47 -18.13 1.64 2.18
N ALA A 48 -18.51 1.00 1.08
CA ALA A 48 -19.53 -0.04 1.06
C ALA A 48 -18.96 -1.41 1.48
N TRP A 49 -17.64 -1.59 1.45
CA TRP A 49 -17.01 -2.82 1.90
C TRP A 49 -17.16 -3.01 3.42
N THR A 50 -17.60 -4.21 3.81
CA THR A 50 -17.76 -4.59 5.22
C THR A 50 -16.77 -5.65 5.67
N GLY A 51 -15.94 -6.18 4.76
CA GLY A 51 -14.92 -7.17 5.06
C GLY A 51 -14.11 -7.60 3.83
N SER A 52 -12.97 -8.25 4.09
CA SER A 52 -12.02 -8.70 3.07
C SER A 52 -12.49 -9.92 2.27
N ALA A 53 -13.27 -10.81 2.88
CA ALA A 53 -13.69 -12.07 2.27
C ALA A 53 -14.44 -11.88 0.95
N GLN A 54 -15.38 -10.92 0.90
CA GLN A 54 -16.16 -10.62 -0.30
C GLN A 54 -15.27 -10.13 -1.46
N ILE A 55 -14.27 -9.31 -1.13
CA ILE A 55 -13.33 -8.77 -2.11
C ILE A 55 -12.44 -9.89 -2.67
N MET A 56 -11.87 -10.72 -1.80
CA MET A 56 -11.03 -11.86 -2.20
C MET A 56 -11.82 -12.88 -3.01
N GLU A 57 -13.06 -13.18 -2.63
CA GLU A 57 -13.94 -14.07 -3.37
C GLU A 57 -14.27 -13.51 -4.76
N GLN A 58 -14.59 -12.22 -4.86
CA GLN A 58 -14.86 -11.57 -6.14
C GLN A 58 -13.64 -11.63 -7.07
N TYR A 59 -12.45 -11.34 -6.55
CA TYR A 59 -11.19 -11.44 -7.29
C TYR A 59 -10.96 -12.85 -7.85
N LEU A 60 -11.18 -13.88 -7.02
CA LEU A 60 -11.01 -15.27 -7.45
C LEU A 60 -12.06 -15.68 -8.51
N ARG A 61 -13.33 -15.30 -8.31
CA ARG A 61 -14.43 -15.63 -9.23
C ARG A 61 -14.33 -14.89 -10.56
N SER A 62 -13.71 -13.72 -10.60
CA SER A 62 -13.47 -12.93 -11.81
C SER A 62 -12.24 -13.40 -12.61
N GLY A 63 -11.65 -14.55 -12.24
CA GLY A 63 -10.46 -15.07 -12.90
C GLY A 63 -9.20 -14.26 -12.57
N ALA A 64 -9.07 -13.80 -11.31
CA ALA A 64 -7.99 -12.94 -10.84
C ALA A 64 -7.97 -11.56 -11.53
N THR A 65 -9.16 -11.01 -11.80
CA THR A 65 -9.30 -9.63 -12.27
C THR A 65 -9.38 -8.68 -11.08
N PRO A 66 -8.55 -7.62 -11.01
CA PRO A 66 -8.56 -6.66 -9.90
C PRO A 66 -9.95 -6.11 -9.57
N VAL A 67 -10.26 -5.99 -8.28
CA VAL A 67 -11.58 -5.57 -7.80
C VAL A 67 -11.64 -4.05 -7.57
N PRO A 68 -12.55 -3.32 -8.24
CA PRO A 68 -12.79 -1.90 -7.97
C PRO A 68 -13.79 -1.68 -6.81
N TYR A 69 -13.57 -0.80 -5.84
CA TYR A 69 -12.37 -0.01 -5.52
C TYR A 69 -11.99 -0.13 -4.04
N GLY A 70 -10.76 0.22 -3.70
CA GLY A 70 -10.28 0.32 -2.33
C GLY A 70 -9.70 1.69 -1.99
N GLN A 71 -9.67 1.98 -0.69
CA GLN A 71 -8.85 3.03 -0.07
C GLN A 71 -8.03 2.42 1.07
N CYS A 72 -7.19 3.21 1.75
CA CYS A 72 -6.18 2.72 2.70
C CYS A 72 -6.70 1.68 3.72
N TRP A 73 -7.89 1.87 4.30
CA TRP A 73 -8.48 0.88 5.23
C TRP A 73 -8.88 -0.44 4.57
N VAL A 74 -9.29 -0.41 3.29
CA VAL A 74 -9.59 -1.61 2.50
C VAL A 74 -8.32 -2.40 2.22
N PHE A 75 -7.26 -1.71 1.78
CA PHE A 75 -5.93 -2.32 1.60
C PHE A 75 -5.45 -2.94 2.92
N SER A 76 -5.55 -2.20 4.03
CA SER A 76 -5.16 -2.68 5.35
C SER A 76 -5.92 -3.95 5.77
N ALA A 77 -7.23 -4.01 5.54
CA ALA A 77 -8.03 -5.18 5.88
C ALA A 77 -7.62 -6.43 5.08
N LEU A 78 -7.25 -6.26 3.81
CA LEU A 78 -6.76 -7.35 2.96
C LEU A 78 -5.39 -7.86 3.45
N VAL A 79 -4.48 -6.95 3.81
CA VAL A 79 -3.16 -7.32 4.37
C VAL A 79 -3.32 -8.09 5.67
N VAL A 80 -4.15 -7.60 6.61
CA VAL A 80 -4.43 -8.34 7.86
C VAL A 80 -4.93 -9.74 7.56
N THR A 81 -5.84 -9.88 6.61
CA THR A 81 -6.44 -11.17 6.25
C THR A 81 -5.39 -12.10 5.67
N ALA A 82 -4.59 -11.64 4.70
CA ALA A 82 -3.52 -12.43 4.08
C ALA A 82 -2.47 -12.88 5.10
N CYS A 83 -1.93 -11.96 5.89
CA CYS A 83 -0.93 -12.26 6.92
C CYS A 83 -1.46 -13.25 7.97
N ARG A 84 -2.67 -13.02 8.51
CA ARG A 84 -3.22 -13.90 9.55
C ARG A 84 -3.59 -15.27 9.00
N ALA A 85 -4.02 -15.37 7.74
CA ALA A 85 -4.33 -16.65 7.10
C ALA A 85 -3.10 -17.57 6.98
N ILE A 86 -1.91 -16.98 6.80
CA ILE A 86 -0.64 -17.72 6.71
C ILE A 86 0.12 -17.81 8.06
N GLY A 87 -0.53 -17.40 9.16
CA GLY A 87 0.03 -17.55 10.51
C GLY A 87 0.91 -16.40 11.00
N MET A 88 1.02 -15.29 10.25
CA MET A 88 1.77 -14.12 10.68
C MET A 88 0.91 -13.20 11.57
N PRO A 89 1.35 -12.84 12.78
CA PRO A 89 0.65 -11.85 13.59
C PRO A 89 0.68 -10.50 12.89
N CYS A 90 -0.51 -9.94 12.62
CA CYS A 90 -0.66 -8.68 11.89
C CYS A 90 -1.79 -7.84 12.50
N ARG A 91 -1.63 -6.52 12.52
CA ARG A 91 -2.64 -5.56 12.99
C ARG A 91 -2.70 -4.33 12.07
N SER A 92 -3.87 -3.70 12.00
CA SER A 92 -4.00 -2.39 11.36
C SER A 92 -3.53 -1.28 12.30
N VAL A 93 -2.94 -0.23 11.71
CA VAL A 93 -2.54 1.00 12.40
C VAL A 93 -3.17 2.16 11.67
N THR A 94 -3.80 3.07 12.41
CA THR A 94 -4.36 4.32 11.86
C THR A 94 -3.55 5.49 12.35
N ASN A 95 -3.03 6.28 11.40
CA ASN A 95 -2.37 7.54 11.67
C ASN A 95 -3.32 8.68 11.29
N TYR A 96 -3.59 9.59 12.22
CA TYR A 96 -4.41 10.77 11.98
C TYR A 96 -3.51 11.93 11.55
N VAL A 97 -3.99 12.78 10.65
CA VAL A 97 -3.19 13.90 10.11
C VAL A 97 -1.90 13.36 9.47
N SER A 98 -2.06 12.40 8.55
CA SER A 98 -0.93 11.66 7.97
C SER A 98 -0.32 12.43 6.81
N ALA A 99 0.91 12.88 7.01
CA ALA A 99 1.73 13.46 5.95
C ALA A 99 2.00 12.44 4.84
N HIS A 100 1.94 12.90 3.60
CA HIS A 100 2.42 12.24 2.39
C HIS A 100 3.41 13.19 1.74
N ASP A 101 4.68 12.99 2.06
CA ASP A 101 5.83 13.73 1.53
C ASP A 101 6.27 13.06 0.22
N THR A 102 6.22 13.83 -0.86
CA THR A 102 6.50 13.37 -2.23
C THR A 102 7.93 13.67 -2.69
N ASN A 103 8.71 14.41 -1.90
CA ASN A 103 10.06 14.85 -2.25
C ASN A 103 11.14 14.45 -1.22
N SER A 104 10.78 13.64 -0.21
CA SER A 104 11.69 13.14 0.84
C SER A 104 12.38 14.25 1.65
N SER A 105 11.74 15.40 1.77
CA SER A 105 12.24 16.54 2.55
C SER A 105 12.04 16.39 4.05
N LEU A 106 11.19 15.45 4.49
CA LEU A 106 10.66 15.33 5.85
C LEU A 106 9.78 16.54 6.27
N THR A 107 9.36 17.36 5.31
CA THR A 107 8.39 18.44 5.47
C THR A 107 7.17 18.20 4.58
N VAL A 108 6.07 18.87 4.89
CA VAL A 108 4.88 18.92 4.03
C VAL A 108 4.67 20.37 3.66
N ASP A 109 4.87 20.68 2.39
CA ASP A 109 4.78 22.05 1.90
C ASP A 109 3.45 22.29 1.18
N LYS A 110 2.78 23.39 1.52
CA LYS A 110 1.59 23.88 0.80
C LYS A 110 1.80 25.33 0.39
N TYR A 111 1.49 25.62 -0.86
CA TYR A 111 1.67 26.93 -1.45
C TYR A 111 0.31 27.56 -1.71
N PHE A 112 0.18 28.86 -1.41
CA PHE A 112 -1.05 29.61 -1.58
C PHE A 112 -0.77 30.92 -2.32
N ASP A 113 -1.71 31.33 -3.15
CA ASP A 113 -1.65 32.62 -3.83
C ASP A 113 -2.01 33.78 -2.86
N ALA A 114 -1.94 35.01 -3.35
CA ALA A 114 -2.26 36.18 -2.55
C ALA A 114 -3.74 36.26 -2.13
N ASN A 115 -4.63 35.49 -2.76
CA ASN A 115 -6.04 35.39 -2.45
C ASN A 115 -6.33 34.26 -1.44
N GLY A 116 -5.33 33.43 -1.11
CA GLY A 116 -5.48 32.28 -0.23
C GLY A 116 -5.90 30.99 -0.94
N GLU A 117 -5.89 30.97 -2.27
CA GLU A 117 -6.18 29.76 -3.05
C GLU A 117 -4.92 28.88 -3.15
N GLU A 118 -5.08 27.56 -2.99
CA GLU A 118 -3.96 26.61 -3.02
C GLU A 118 -3.38 26.52 -4.44
N ILE A 119 -2.07 26.70 -4.55
CA ILE A 119 -1.30 26.50 -5.78
C ILE A 119 -0.94 25.02 -5.85
N ILE A 120 -1.77 24.24 -6.54
CA ILE A 120 -1.56 22.79 -6.75
C ILE A 120 -0.22 22.58 -7.47
N GLY A 121 0.67 21.75 -6.90
CA GLY A 121 2.02 21.54 -7.44
C GLY A 121 3.06 22.52 -6.92
N GLY A 122 2.68 23.53 -6.13
CA GLY A 122 3.60 24.59 -5.74
C GLY A 122 4.02 25.50 -6.90
N PRO A 123 5.00 26.40 -6.68
CA PRO A 123 5.37 27.44 -7.64
C PRO A 123 5.96 26.87 -8.93
N ASP A 124 6.67 25.73 -8.79
CA ASP A 124 7.40 25.07 -9.87
C ASP A 124 6.66 23.84 -10.41
N GLY A 125 5.50 23.48 -9.84
CA GLY A 125 4.68 22.35 -10.28
C GLY A 125 5.06 20.98 -9.70
N GLU A 126 6.10 20.90 -8.87
CA GLU A 126 6.69 19.65 -8.37
C GLU A 126 6.31 19.27 -6.92
N CYS A 127 5.57 20.13 -6.19
CA CYS A 127 5.16 19.85 -4.82
C CYS A 127 3.74 19.27 -4.79
N HIS A 128 3.66 17.95 -4.59
CA HIS A 128 2.41 17.21 -4.46
C HIS A 128 2.19 16.68 -3.05
N ASP A 129 2.87 17.29 -2.07
CA ASP A 129 2.72 16.92 -0.67
C ASP A 129 1.27 17.10 -0.24
N SER A 130 0.79 16.14 0.54
CA SER A 130 -0.57 16.19 1.05
C SER A 130 -0.63 15.74 2.49
N CYS A 131 -1.66 16.22 3.20
CA CYS A 131 -1.97 15.74 4.53
C CYS A 131 -3.32 15.05 4.48
N TRP A 132 -3.30 13.73 4.67
CA TRP A 132 -4.50 12.91 4.75
C TRP A 132 -5.16 13.10 6.12
N ASN A 133 -6.50 13.20 6.15
CA ASN A 133 -7.24 13.23 7.42
C ASN A 133 -6.87 12.04 8.31
N PHE A 134 -6.75 10.86 7.69
CA PHE A 134 -6.13 9.69 8.28
C PHE A 134 -5.55 8.80 7.17
N HIS A 135 -4.59 7.98 7.55
CA HIS A 135 -4.04 6.90 6.72
C HIS A 135 -3.99 5.61 7.53
N VAL A 136 -4.12 4.48 6.85
CA VAL A 136 -4.15 3.16 7.49
C VAL A 136 -3.15 2.24 6.80
N TRP A 137 -2.24 1.66 7.58
CA TRP A 137 -1.29 0.63 7.16
C TRP A 137 -1.37 -0.58 8.10
N ASN A 138 -0.37 -1.44 8.06
CA ASN A 138 -0.28 -2.64 8.88
C ASN A 138 1.08 -2.78 9.59
N ASP A 139 1.05 -3.32 10.80
CA ASP A 139 2.24 -3.85 11.45
C ASP A 139 2.19 -5.39 11.41
N VAL A 140 3.28 -6.02 11.00
CA VAL A 140 3.46 -7.49 11.02
C VAL A 140 4.58 -7.85 12.00
N TRP A 141 4.33 -8.80 12.90
CA TRP A 141 5.30 -9.23 13.89
C TRP A 141 6.28 -10.25 13.29
N MET A 142 7.56 -9.91 13.23
CA MET A 142 8.59 -10.82 12.74
C MET A 142 9.98 -10.52 13.32
N SER A 143 10.89 -11.48 13.15
CA SER A 143 12.31 -11.23 13.37
C SER A 143 12.93 -10.49 12.18
N ARG A 144 14.02 -9.76 12.42
CA ARG A 144 14.80 -9.05 11.38
C ARG A 144 16.27 -9.45 11.46
N PRO A 145 16.63 -10.67 11.02
CA PRO A 145 18.01 -11.16 11.08
C PRO A 145 18.96 -10.36 10.18
N ASP A 146 18.42 -9.58 9.24
CA ASP A 146 19.12 -8.62 8.40
C ASP A 146 19.50 -7.33 9.13
N LEU A 147 18.94 -7.07 10.32
CA LEU A 147 19.22 -5.90 11.16
C LEU A 147 19.91 -6.31 12.48
N PRO A 148 20.53 -5.35 13.20
CA PRO A 148 21.08 -5.62 14.52
C PRO A 148 20.03 -6.18 15.51
N GLN A 149 20.50 -6.86 16.56
CA GLN A 149 19.61 -7.36 17.61
C GLN A 149 18.83 -6.19 18.26
N GLY A 150 17.52 -6.38 18.42
CA GLY A 150 16.61 -5.37 19.00
C GLY A 150 15.66 -4.72 17.98
N TYR A 151 15.90 -4.88 16.68
CA TYR A 151 15.04 -4.34 15.62
C TYR A 151 13.95 -5.29 15.10
N GLY A 152 13.79 -6.46 15.72
CA GLY A 152 12.63 -7.34 15.49
C GLY A 152 11.35 -6.80 16.13
N GLY A 153 10.24 -7.55 16.00
CA GLY A 153 8.93 -7.15 16.52
C GLY A 153 8.02 -6.64 15.40
N TRP A 154 7.25 -5.58 15.67
CA TRP A 154 6.32 -4.99 14.70
C TRP A 154 7.05 -4.27 13.56
N GLN A 155 6.83 -4.72 12.33
CA GLN A 155 7.37 -4.15 11.10
C GLN A 155 6.25 -3.53 10.27
N ILE A 156 6.45 -2.31 9.78
CA ILE A 156 5.48 -1.59 8.95
C ILE A 156 5.42 -2.21 7.56
N ILE A 157 4.19 -2.45 7.08
CA ILE A 157 3.88 -2.76 5.68
C ILE A 157 2.66 -1.94 5.26
N ASP A 158 2.77 -1.34 4.07
CA ASP A 158 1.70 -0.56 3.48
C ASP A 158 1.48 -0.99 2.02
N ALA A 159 0.28 -1.52 1.75
CA ALA A 159 -0.14 -1.95 0.43
C ALA A 159 -0.90 -0.84 -0.34
N THR A 160 -1.11 0.32 0.27
CA THR A 160 -1.75 1.46 -0.40
C THR A 160 -0.76 2.03 -1.44
N PRO A 161 -1.13 2.19 -2.72
CA PRO A 161 -0.29 2.85 -3.69
C PRO A 161 -0.12 4.33 -3.30
N GLN A 162 1.08 4.68 -2.82
CA GLN A 162 1.48 6.04 -2.46
C GLN A 162 2.76 6.39 -3.22
N GLU A 163 3.88 5.74 -2.86
CA GLU A 163 5.19 5.91 -3.50
C GLU A 163 5.70 4.59 -4.10
N MET A 164 6.41 4.67 -5.23
CA MET A 164 7.10 3.51 -5.81
C MET A 164 8.35 3.18 -4.97
N SER A 165 8.45 1.94 -4.45
CA SER A 165 9.67 1.50 -3.75
C SER A 165 10.77 1.10 -4.76
N GLY A 166 11.95 1.73 -4.67
CA GLY A 166 13.05 1.59 -5.63
C GLY A 166 13.81 0.25 -5.70
N MET A 167 13.20 -0.89 -5.37
CA MET A 167 13.90 -2.20 -5.35
C MET A 167 13.82 -3.00 -6.66
N LEU A 168 13.42 -2.40 -7.78
CA LEU A 168 13.40 -3.06 -9.09
C LEU A 168 14.22 -2.30 -10.14
N HIS A 169 15.53 -2.25 -9.91
CA HIS A 169 16.51 -2.21 -11.00
C HIS A 169 17.47 -3.40 -10.84
N GLU A 170 16.98 -4.61 -11.13
CA GLU A 170 17.88 -5.59 -11.73
C GLU A 170 18.26 -5.03 -13.10
N LYS A 171 19.45 -4.44 -13.19
CA LYS A 171 20.10 -4.19 -14.46
C LYS A 171 20.13 -5.52 -15.21
N ARG A 172 19.29 -5.65 -16.23
CA ARG A 172 19.60 -6.56 -17.33
C ARG A 172 20.79 -5.93 -18.03
N ASP A 173 21.98 -6.42 -17.67
CA ASP A 173 23.17 -6.16 -18.45
C ASP A 173 22.90 -6.64 -19.88
N GLU A 174 22.93 -5.69 -20.81
CA GLU A 174 23.01 -5.96 -22.23
C GLU A 174 24.37 -6.63 -22.50
N THR A 175 24.33 -7.84 -23.04
CA THR A 175 25.44 -8.43 -23.82
C THR A 175 24.99 -8.59 -25.25
#